data_AF-A0A2S6HYN5-F1
#
_entry.id   AF-A0A2S6HYN5-F1
#
_cell.length_a   1.000
_cell.length_b   1.000
_cell.length_c   1.000
_cell.angle_alpha   90.00
_cell.angle_beta   90.00
_cell.angle_gamma   90.00
#
_symmetry.space_group_name_H-M   'P 1'
#
loop_
_entity.id
_entity.type
_entity.pdbx_description
1 polymer ?
#
loop_
_entity_poly.entity_id
_entity_poly.type
_entity_poly.pdbx_seq_one_letter_code
_entity_poly.pdbx_strand_id
1 'polypeptide(L)'
;MKHRVLIIIVSILFLLLQGCGTKSSSNDIEKTTDDNTYNLLITNNTPLFLKSIVIKSSDIDKSKENTDALIDSNIKTGEVGKFNISNVGPYNFRITLNPKNNYSVSQEFEENFNKGSIVNYEVVIENNEITIKKIDK
;
A
#
# COMPACT_ATOMS: atom_id res chain seq x y z
N MET A 1 -62.39 3.78 -25.73
CA MET A 1 -61.69 2.73 -26.49
C MET A 1 -61.05 3.36 -27.72
N LYS A 2 -59.74 3.11 -27.90
CA LYS A 2 -58.96 3.15 -29.16
C LYS A 2 -58.50 4.51 -29.71
N HIS A 3 -57.29 4.86 -29.26
CA HIS A 3 -56.12 5.41 -29.97
C HIS A 3 -56.32 6.14 -31.31
N ARG A 4 -55.74 7.34 -31.42
CA ARG A 4 -54.79 7.68 -32.49
C ARG A 4 -53.68 8.61 -31.98
N VAL A 5 -52.47 8.12 -32.19
CA VAL A 5 -51.16 8.69 -31.93
C VAL A 5 -50.93 9.88 -32.86
N LEU A 6 -50.41 11.00 -32.35
CA LEU A 6 -49.66 11.96 -33.16
C LEU A 6 -48.33 12.24 -32.46
N ILE A 7 -47.27 11.73 -33.09
CA ILE A 7 -45.87 11.90 -32.75
C ILE A 7 -45.47 13.33 -33.16
N ILE A 8 -45.03 14.15 -32.21
CA ILE A 8 -44.20 15.32 -32.49
C ILE A 8 -42.96 15.22 -31.62
N ILE A 9 -41.90 14.78 -32.29
CA ILE A 9 -40.50 14.82 -31.87
C ILE A 9 -40.08 16.30 -31.95
N VAL A 10 -39.86 16.95 -30.80
CA VAL A 10 -39.04 18.18 -30.75
C VAL A 10 -38.09 18.07 -29.56
N SER A 11 -36.93 17.53 -29.90
CA SER A 11 -35.60 17.84 -29.38
C SER A 11 -35.52 18.96 -28.32
N ILE A 12 -35.48 18.57 -27.05
CA ILE A 12 -34.70 19.30 -26.05
C ILE A 12 -33.47 18.44 -25.76
N LEU A 13 -32.53 18.55 -26.70
CA LEU A 13 -31.13 18.21 -26.53
C LEU A 13 -30.55 19.31 -25.62
N PHE A 14 -30.21 18.96 -24.38
CA PHE A 14 -29.10 19.49 -23.56
C PHE A 14 -29.38 19.29 -22.06
N LEU A 15 -29.31 18.04 -21.61
CA LEU A 15 -28.73 17.71 -20.30
C LEU A 15 -27.92 16.43 -20.49
N LEU A 16 -26.79 16.61 -21.17
CA LEU A 16 -25.73 15.62 -21.21
C LEU A 16 -25.07 15.53 -19.83
N LEU A 17 -24.93 14.28 -19.38
CA LEU A 17 -23.75 13.74 -18.68
C LEU A 17 -23.55 14.19 -17.23
N GLN A 18 -23.93 13.33 -16.27
CA GLN A 18 -23.02 12.48 -15.48
C GLN A 18 -23.84 11.24 -15.03
N GLY A 19 -23.76 10.11 -15.74
CA GLY A 19 -22.74 9.07 -15.52
C GLY A 19 -23.28 8.00 -14.56
N CYS A 20 -24.31 7.24 -14.94
CA CYS A 20 -24.19 5.85 -15.41
C CYS A 20 -22.95 5.10 -14.89
N GLY A 21 -23.21 4.03 -14.14
CA GLY A 21 -22.26 3.31 -13.32
C GLY A 21 -20.95 2.97 -14.01
N THR A 22 -19.86 3.34 -13.35
CA THR A 22 -18.54 2.78 -13.62
C THR A 22 -18.27 1.72 -12.55
N LYS A 23 -18.35 0.44 -12.96
CA LYS A 23 -17.51 -0.58 -12.35
C LYS A 23 -16.07 -0.15 -12.61
N SER A 24 -15.45 0.52 -11.64
CA SER A 24 -14.01 0.77 -11.70
C SER A 24 -13.30 -0.46 -11.17
N SER A 25 -13.21 -1.47 -12.05
CA SER A 25 -12.11 -2.41 -12.04
C SER A 25 -10.98 -1.72 -12.78
N SER A 26 -10.06 -1.10 -12.06
CA SER A 26 -8.70 -0.95 -12.54
C SER A 26 -7.81 -0.73 -11.33
N ASN A 27 -7.20 -1.81 -10.86
CA ASN A 27 -5.90 -1.68 -10.20
C ASN A 27 -4.91 -1.34 -11.31
N ASP A 28 -4.96 -0.10 -11.79
CA ASP A 28 -3.88 0.46 -12.58
C ASP A 28 -2.72 0.64 -11.61
N ILE A 29 -1.92 -0.43 -11.52
CA ILE A 29 -0.52 -0.33 -11.12
C ILE A 29 0.10 0.55 -12.20
N GLU A 30 0.07 1.86 -11.95
CA GLU A 30 0.75 2.86 -12.73
C GLU A 30 2.23 2.47 -12.78
N LYS A 31 2.61 1.85 -13.90
CA LYS A 31 3.99 1.52 -14.22
C LYS A 31 4.67 2.82 -14.61
N THR A 32 5.09 3.57 -13.61
CA THR A 32 5.99 4.71 -13.80
C THR A 32 7.37 4.16 -14.13
N THR A 33 7.79 4.39 -15.37
CA THR A 33 9.15 4.16 -15.85
C THR A 33 10.07 5.23 -15.28
N ASP A 34 10.85 4.84 -14.29
CA ASP A 34 12.22 5.29 -14.00
C ASP A 34 12.92 4.07 -13.37
N ASP A 35 14.23 3.94 -13.52
CA ASP A 35 15.06 2.75 -13.19
C ASP A 35 15.11 2.36 -11.68
N ASN A 36 14.12 2.79 -10.88
CA ASN A 36 13.91 2.45 -9.47
C ASN A 36 12.60 1.65 -9.30
N THR A 37 12.55 0.43 -9.81
CA THR A 37 11.43 -0.46 -9.48
C THR A 37 11.49 -0.82 -8.00
N TYR A 38 10.56 -0.28 -7.20
CA TYR A 38 10.38 -0.71 -5.81
C TYR A 38 10.14 -2.22 -5.77
N ASN A 39 10.94 -2.93 -4.99
CA ASN A 39 10.85 -4.38 -4.83
C ASN A 39 10.28 -4.79 -3.47
N LEU A 40 9.87 -3.80 -2.67
CA LEU A 40 9.14 -3.99 -1.42
C LEU A 40 8.03 -2.95 -1.30
N LEU A 41 6.82 -3.44 -1.06
CA LEU A 41 5.62 -2.65 -0.84
C LEU A 41 4.97 -3.06 0.48
N ILE A 42 4.64 -2.12 1.34
CA ILE A 42 3.97 -2.36 2.62
C ILE A 42 2.74 -1.47 2.71
N THR A 43 1.56 -2.06 2.58
CA THR A 43 0.27 -1.35 2.62
C THR A 43 -0.22 -1.25 4.07
N ASN A 44 -0.64 -0.05 4.48
CA ASN A 44 -1.32 0.14 5.75
C ASN A 44 -2.83 -0.10 5.61
N ASN A 45 -3.29 -1.30 5.97
CA ASN A 45 -4.71 -1.64 6.01
C ASN A 45 -5.29 -1.52 7.43
N THR A 46 -4.61 -0.83 8.34
CA THR A 46 -5.11 -0.55 9.68
C THR A 46 -5.89 0.78 9.72
N PRO A 47 -6.85 0.94 10.64
CA PRO A 47 -7.49 2.24 10.88
C PRO A 47 -6.56 3.27 11.57
N LEU A 48 -5.31 2.91 11.84
CA LEU A 48 -4.31 3.74 12.51
C LEU A 48 -3.24 4.18 11.50
N PHE A 49 -2.49 5.23 11.83
CA PHE A 49 -1.31 5.57 11.04
C PHE A 49 -0.12 4.68 11.41
N LEU A 50 0.64 4.23 10.41
CA LEU A 50 1.97 3.69 10.67
C LEU A 50 2.87 4.87 11.01
N LYS A 51 3.31 4.93 12.26
CA LYS A 51 4.28 5.94 12.71
C LYS A 51 5.59 5.79 11.95
N SER A 52 6.05 4.56 11.78
CA SER A 52 7.28 4.27 11.05
C SER A 52 7.34 2.83 10.57
N ILE A 53 7.98 2.63 9.43
CA ILE A 53 8.54 1.36 9.00
C ILE A 53 10.05 1.55 8.98
N VAL A 54 10.79 0.66 9.65
CA VAL A 54 12.26 0.66 9.66
C VAL A 54 12.75 -0.68 9.17
N ILE A 55 13.66 -0.67 8.19
CA ILE A 55 14.20 -1.87 7.57
C ILE A 55 15.72 -1.81 7.65
N LYS A 56 16.35 -2.87 8.17
CA LYS A 56 17.81 -2.97 8.33
C LYS A 56 18.30 -4.32 7.85
N SER A 57 19.41 -4.36 7.13
CA SER A 57 20.05 -5.65 6.80
C SER A 57 20.51 -6.35 8.09
N SER A 58 20.24 -7.65 8.20
CA SER A 58 20.58 -8.47 9.37
C SER A 58 22.06 -8.82 9.44
N ASP A 59 22.75 -8.82 8.29
CA ASP A 59 24.16 -9.24 8.14
C ASP A 59 25.17 -8.09 8.32
N ILE A 60 24.71 -6.89 8.69
CA ILE A 60 25.62 -5.77 8.95
C ILE A 60 26.43 -6.08 10.22
N ASP A 61 27.74 -6.19 10.03
CA ASP A 61 28.75 -6.29 11.07
C ASP A 61 28.46 -5.23 12.15
N LYS A 62 28.12 -5.67 13.37
CA LYS A 62 27.68 -4.82 14.49
C LYS A 62 28.71 -3.75 14.91
N SER A 63 29.91 -3.79 14.32
CA SER A 63 31.02 -2.85 14.50
C SER A 63 30.95 -1.61 13.58
N LYS A 64 30.08 -1.61 12.56
CA LYS A 64 29.81 -0.45 11.68
C LYS A 64 28.40 0.08 11.95
N GLU A 65 28.25 0.79 13.06
CA GLU A 65 27.00 1.38 13.56
C GLU A 65 26.39 2.52 12.70
N ASN A 66 26.78 2.65 11.44
CA ASN A 66 26.23 3.66 10.52
C ASN A 66 25.52 2.93 9.35
N THR A 67 24.19 2.82 9.36
CA THR A 67 23.20 3.81 8.85
C THR A 67 22.62 3.50 7.46
N ASP A 68 22.45 2.23 7.08
CA ASP A 68 21.62 1.88 5.90
C ASP A 68 20.24 1.37 6.34
N ALA A 69 19.56 2.16 7.19
CA ALA A 69 18.17 1.89 7.53
C ALA A 69 17.27 2.56 6.50
N LEU A 70 16.41 1.80 5.83
CA LEU A 70 15.34 2.38 5.03
C LEU A 70 14.18 2.71 5.96
N ILE A 71 13.70 3.95 5.88
CA ILE A 71 12.68 4.47 6.78
C ILE A 71 11.59 5.16 5.97
N ASP A 72 10.35 4.82 6.28
CA ASP A 72 9.17 5.59 5.89
C ASP A 72 8.31 5.84 7.13
N SER A 73 7.48 6.88 7.12
CA SER A 73 6.77 7.34 8.31
C SER A 73 5.45 8.01 7.96
N ASN A 74 4.53 8.04 8.94
CA ASN A 74 3.22 8.68 8.82
C ASN A 74 2.36 8.14 7.66
N ILE A 75 2.48 6.84 7.35
CA ILE A 75 1.72 6.18 6.28
C ILE A 75 0.28 6.01 6.77
N LYS A 76 -0.66 6.66 6.09
CA LYS A 76 -2.09 6.63 6.46
C LYS A 76 -2.76 5.35 5.99
N THR A 77 -3.98 5.11 6.48
CA THR A 77 -4.81 4.00 6.03
C THR A 77 -4.99 4.05 4.51
N GLY A 78 -4.75 2.91 3.85
CA GLY A 78 -4.80 2.75 2.40
C GLY A 78 -3.56 3.22 1.64
N GLU A 79 -2.59 3.86 2.31
CA GLU A 79 -1.32 4.25 1.70
C GLU A 79 -0.30 3.11 1.75
N VAL A 80 0.71 3.21 0.89
CA VAL A 80 1.72 2.17 0.67
C VAL A 80 3.10 2.76 0.90
N GLY A 81 3.84 2.21 1.87
CA GLY A 81 5.27 2.44 2.00
C GLY A 81 6.02 1.68 0.91
N LYS A 82 6.93 2.35 0.21
CA LYS A 82 7.64 1.81 -0.96
C LYS A 82 9.14 1.85 -0.74
N PHE A 83 9.78 0.71 -0.90
CA PHE A 83 11.20 0.55 -0.63
C PHE A 83 11.91 -0.16 -1.78
N ASN A 84 13.18 0.19 -1.97
CA ASN A 84 14.08 -0.49 -2.88
C ASN A 84 15.18 -1.15 -2.06
N ILE A 85 15.09 -2.47 -1.92
CA ILE A 85 16.06 -3.32 -1.25
C ILE A 85 17.16 -3.65 -2.26
N SER A 86 18.34 -3.06 -2.07
CA SER A 86 19.45 -3.15 -3.03
C SER A 86 20.19 -4.48 -3.00
N ASN A 87 20.35 -5.08 -1.81
CA ASN A 87 21.13 -6.29 -1.62
C ASN A 87 20.25 -7.50 -1.27
N VAL A 88 20.62 -8.66 -1.79
CA VAL A 88 20.04 -9.97 -1.43
C VAL A 88 20.47 -10.34 -0.02
N GLY A 89 19.60 -11.00 0.73
CA GLY A 89 19.89 -11.50 2.07
C GLY A 89 18.82 -11.15 3.11
N PRO A 90 19.09 -11.47 4.38
CA PRO A 90 18.17 -11.24 5.48
C PRO A 90 18.08 -9.76 5.88
N TYR A 91 16.86 -9.31 6.17
CA TYR A 91 16.54 -7.98 6.69
C TYR A 91 15.59 -8.09 7.87
N ASN A 92 15.86 -7.29 8.90
CA ASN A 92 14.99 -7.06 10.03
C ASN A 92 14.07 -5.88 9.77
N PHE A 93 12.78 -6.11 9.99
CA PHE A 93 11.71 -5.14 9.85
C PHE A 93 11.22 -4.75 11.23
N ARG A 94 10.94 -3.47 11.41
CA ARG A 94 10.21 -2.95 12.56
C ARG A 94 9.11 -2.02 12.08
N ILE A 95 7.87 -2.47 12.21
CA ILE A 95 6.68 -1.68 11.90
C ILE A 95 6.12 -1.15 13.20
N THR A 96 5.90 0.17 13.27
CA THR A 96 5.40 0.84 14.47
C THR A 96 4.12 1.57 14.17
N LEU A 97 3.08 1.27 14.95
CA LEU A 97 1.80 1.95 14.93
C LEU A 97 1.67 2.84 16.15
N ASN A 98 0.91 3.92 16.01
CA ASN A 98 0.62 4.82 17.12
C ASN A 98 -0.88 4.86 17.36
N PRO A 99 -1.43 3.87 18.07
CA PRO A 99 -2.87 3.80 18.39
C PRO A 99 -3.38 4.99 19.20
N LYS A 100 -2.50 5.66 19.98
CA LYS A 100 -2.86 6.86 20.75
C LYS A 100 -1.65 7.78 20.89
N ASN A 101 -1.89 9.07 21.10
CA ASN A 101 -0.83 10.02 21.44
C ASN A 101 0.01 9.50 22.62
N ASN A 102 1.33 9.52 22.48
CA ASN A 102 2.33 9.02 23.44
C ASN A 102 2.29 7.51 23.70
N TYR A 103 1.58 6.71 22.90
CA TYR A 103 1.61 5.26 22.99
C TYR A 103 1.79 4.63 21.60
N SER A 104 2.90 3.91 21.44
CA SER A 104 3.25 3.23 20.19
C SER A 104 3.44 1.74 20.43
N VAL A 105 3.03 0.92 19.47
CA VAL A 105 3.25 -0.53 19.47
C VAL A 105 4.08 -0.87 18.25
N SER A 106 5.11 -1.70 18.42
CA SER A 106 5.97 -2.16 17.34
C SER A 106 5.85 -3.67 17.17
N GLN A 107 5.86 -4.12 15.92
CA GLN A 107 6.03 -5.52 15.55
C GLN A 107 7.33 -5.66 14.76
N GLU A 108 8.12 -6.67 15.10
CA GLU A 108 9.37 -6.99 14.44
C GLU A 108 9.29 -8.37 13.77
N PHE A 109 9.94 -8.52 12.62
CA PHE A 109 10.05 -9.78 11.89
C PHE A 109 11.23 -9.74 10.91
N GLU A 110 11.64 -10.90 10.42
CA GLU A 110 12.72 -11.03 9.44
C GLU A 110 12.17 -11.47 8.08
N GLU A 111 12.76 -10.97 7.00
CA GLU A 111 12.50 -11.42 5.62
C GLU A 111 13.81 -11.57 4.86
N ASN A 112 13.88 -12.58 3.99
CA ASN A 112 15.04 -12.84 3.16
C ASN A 112 14.75 -12.42 1.70
N PHE A 113 15.43 -11.38 1.24
CA PHE A 113 15.24 -10.84 -0.10
C PHE A 113 16.05 -11.62 -1.13
N ASN A 114 15.36 -12.05 -2.18
CA ASN A 114 15.98 -12.76 -3.30
C ASN A 114 16.14 -11.86 -4.51
N LYS A 115 17.07 -12.20 -5.40
CA LYS A 115 17.29 -11.42 -6.63
C LYS A 115 16.03 -11.42 -7.49
N GLY A 116 15.54 -10.23 -7.83
CA GLY A 116 14.38 -10.04 -8.72
C GLY A 116 13.02 -10.32 -8.07
N SER A 117 12.96 -10.61 -6.76
CA SER A 117 11.68 -10.78 -6.06
C SER A 117 11.04 -9.42 -5.75
N ILE A 118 9.72 -9.32 -5.97
CA ILE A 118 8.90 -8.22 -5.44
C ILE A 118 8.14 -8.76 -4.23
N VAL A 119 8.34 -8.16 -3.07
CA VAL A 119 7.69 -8.55 -1.82
C VAL A 119 6.58 -7.56 -1.48
N ASN A 120 5.40 -8.06 -1.14
CA ASN A 120 4.26 -7.25 -0.72
C ASN A 120 3.82 -7.66 0.68
N TYR A 121 3.57 -6.69 1.55
CA TYR A 121 2.93 -6.92 2.83
C TYR A 121 1.71 -6.03 3.03
N GLU A 122 0.80 -6.53 3.86
CA GLU A 122 -0.27 -5.74 4.45
C GLU A 122 -0.13 -5.73 5.96
N VAL A 123 -0.22 -4.54 6.53
CA VAL A 123 -0.35 -4.35 7.97
C VAL A 123 -1.83 -4.25 8.29
N VAL A 124 -2.33 -5.18 9.10
CA VAL A 124 -3.73 -5.23 9.54
C VAL A 124 -3.79 -5.32 11.06
N ILE A 125 -4.97 -5.05 11.62
CA ILE A 125 -5.25 -5.33 13.04
C ILE A 125 -6.26 -6.48 13.08
N GLU A 126 -5.86 -7.59 13.68
CA GLU A 126 -6.69 -8.78 13.85
C GLU A 126 -6.66 -9.20 15.30
N ASN A 127 -7.82 -9.50 15.89
CA ASN A 127 -7.93 -9.90 17.30
C ASN A 127 -7.25 -8.94 18.29
N ASN A 128 -7.27 -7.63 17.99
CA ASN A 128 -6.58 -6.56 18.75
C ASN A 128 -5.04 -6.62 18.72
N GLU A 129 -4.46 -7.36 17.78
CA GLU A 129 -3.01 -7.47 17.58
C GLU A 129 -2.63 -6.94 16.19
N ILE A 130 -1.39 -6.45 16.06
CA ILE A 130 -0.84 -6.04 14.78
C ILE A 130 -0.38 -7.30 14.05
N THR A 131 -0.98 -7.56 12.90
CA THR A 131 -0.60 -8.68 12.04
C THR A 131 0.01 -8.15 10.75
N ILE A 132 1.14 -8.73 10.35
CA ILE A 132 1.84 -8.39 9.12
C ILE A 132 1.71 -9.60 8.20
N LYS A 133 0.98 -9.44 7.10
CA LYS A 133 0.67 -10.52 6.17
C LYS A 133 1.49 -10.35 4.91
N LYS A 134 2.25 -11.38 4.52
CA LYS A 134 2.86 -11.43 3.20
C LYS A 134 1.78 -11.73 2.17
N ILE A 135 1.72 -10.93 1.11
CA ILE A 135 0.76 -11.09 0.03
C ILE A 135 1.49 -11.69 -1.16
N ASP A 136 1.16 -12.94 -1.46
CA ASP A 136 1.57 -13.57 -2.70
C ASP A 136 0.67 -13.06 -3.83
N LYS A 137 1.27 -12.53 -4.90
CA LYS A 137 0.57 -12.11 -6.12
C LYS A 137 0.80 -13.12 -7.24
#